data_AF-X1ESL2-F1
#
_entry.id   AF-X1ESL2-F1
#
_cell.length_a   1.000
_cell.length_b   1.000
_cell.length_c   1.000
_cell.angle_alpha   90.00
_cell.angle_beta   90.00
_cell.angle_gamma   90.00
#
_symmetry.space_group_name_H-M   'P 1'
#
loop_
_entity.id
_entity.type
_entity.pdbx_description
1 polymer ?
#
loop_
_entity_poly.entity_id
_entity_poly.type
_entity_poly.pdbx_seq_one_letter_code
_entity_poly.pdbx_strand_id
1 'polypeptide(L)' 'MNESRVRLEPCGRLGVWIYIDDEVMDLFHLSDLQKMFGIKQTTKDAIQQIYDDIIA' A
#
# COMPACT_ATOMS: atom_id res chain seq x y z
N MET A 1 22.89 18.25 7.95
CA MET A 1 22.58 16.81 7.87
C MET A 1 21.51 16.67 6.81
N ASN A 2 21.77 15.95 5.72
CA ASN A 2 20.70 15.59 4.79
C ASN A 2 19.82 14.57 5.52
N GLU A 3 18.58 14.95 5.82
CA GLU A 3 17.58 13.99 6.29
C GLU A 3 17.32 13.03 5.12
N SER A 4 17.69 11.76 5.27
CA SER A 4 17.37 10.76 4.24
C SER A 4 15.86 10.74 4.06
N ARG A 5 15.41 11.01 2.83
CA ARG A 5 13.99 11.15 2.53
C ARG A 5 13.43 9.80 2.16
N VAL A 6 12.60 9.25 3.04
CA VAL A 6 11.79 8.07 2.72
C VAL A 6 10.61 8.52 1.85
N ARG A 7 10.49 7.96 0.66
CA ARG A 7 9.36 8.19 -0.25
C ARG A 7 8.65 6.85 -0.50
N LEU A 8 7.33 6.86 -0.38
CA LEU A 8 6.48 5.69 -0.61
C LEU A 8 5.63 5.94 -1.85
N GLU A 9 5.66 5.03 -2.82
CA GLU A 9 4.83 5.16 -4.03
C GLU A 9 4.00 3.90 -4.32
N PRO A 10 2.73 4.05 -4.71
CA PRO A 10 1.89 2.92 -5.05
C PRO A 10 2.40 2.18 -6.29
N CYS A 11 2.59 0.86 -6.18
CA CYS A 11 2.92 -0.04 -7.28
C CYS A 11 1.64 -0.73 -7.80
N GLY A 12 0.72 0.06 -8.35
CA GLY A 12 -0.56 -0.44 -8.86
C GLY A 12 -1.30 -1.31 -7.83
N ARG A 13 -1.56 -2.58 -8.18
CA ARG A 13 -2.23 -3.57 -7.29
C ARG A 13 -1.25 -4.44 -6.50
N LEU A 14 0.05 -4.31 -6.74
CA LEU A 14 1.07 -5.21 -6.21
C LEU A 14 1.47 -4.85 -4.77
N GLY A 15 1.55 -3.55 -4.45
CA GLY A 15 2.08 -3.09 -3.19
C GLY A 15 2.55 -1.63 -3.22
N VAL A 16 3.56 -1.31 -2.41
CA VAL A 16 4.16 0.02 -2.27
C VAL A 16 5.67 -0.07 -2.45
N TRP A 17 6.23 0.74 -3.34
CA TRP A 17 7.68 0.93 -3.49
C TRP A 17 8.21 1.81 -2.37
N ILE A 18 9.36 1.43 -1.82
CA ILE A 18 10.08 2.21 -0.81
C ILE A 18 11.35 2.78 -1.45
N TYR A 19 11.45 4.10 -1.44
CA TYR A 19 12.63 4.83 -1.87
C TYR A 19 13.35 5.43 -0.68
N ILE A 20 14.68 5.39 -0.69
CA ILE A 20 15.54 6.15 0.21
C ILE A 20 16.53 6.91 -0.67
N ASP A 21 16.58 8.23 -0.49
CA ASP A 21 17.47 9.10 -1.27
C ASP A 21 17.32 8.89 -2.80
N ASP A 22 16.06 8.69 -3.21
CA ASP A 22 15.59 8.42 -4.58
C ASP A 22 15.99 7.09 -5.22
N GLU A 23 16.64 6.20 -4.47
CA GLU A 23 16.91 4.82 -4.90
C GLU A 23 15.82 3.86 -4.42
N VAL A 24 15.39 2.93 -5.29
CA VAL A 24 14.44 1.87 -4.91
C VAL A 24 15.15 0.90 -3.97
N MET A 25 14.65 0.82 -2.74
CA MET A 25 15.20 -0.06 -1.71
C MET A 25 14.44 -1.37 -1.61
N ASP A 26 13.11 -1.31 -1.64
CA ASP A 26 12.27 -2.49 -1.44
C ASP A 26 10.87 -2.33 -2.03
N LEU A 27 10.16 -3.44 -2.15
CA LEU A 27 8.74 -3.54 -2.48
C LEU A 27 7.99 -4.21 -1.33
N PHE A 28 7.12 -3.45 -0.67
CA PHE A 28 6.17 -4.04 0.26
C PHE A 28 4.95 -4.55 -0.48
N HIS A 29 4.87 -5.86 -0.63
CA HIS A 29 3.72 -6.52 -1.24
C HIS A 29 2.44 -6.24 -0.45
N LEU A 30 1.35 -6.01 -1.18
CA LEU A 30 0.04 -5.73 -0.61
C LEU A 30 -0.42 -6.86 0.32
N SER A 31 -0.11 -8.12 0.01
CA SER A 31 -0.40 -9.27 0.87
C SER A 31 0.28 -9.18 2.23
N ASP A 32 1.48 -8.63 2.30
CA ASP A 32 2.25 -8.54 3.53
C ASP A 32 1.84 -7.31 4.34
N LEU A 33 1.53 -6.19 3.67
CA LEU A 33 0.86 -5.05 4.29
C LEU A 33 -0.47 -5.48 4.92
N GLN A 34 -1.27 -6.29 4.23
CA GLN A 34 -2.54 -6.79 4.73
C GLN A 34 -2.38 -7.65 5.99
N LYS A 35 -1.33 -8.49 6.05
CA LYS A 35 -0.99 -9.27 7.25
C LYS A 35 -0.50 -8.37 8.38
N MET A 36 0.42 -7.43 8.09
CA MET A 36 0.99 -6.52 9.07
C MET A 36 -0.06 -5.65 9.75
N PHE A 37 -1.03 -5.14 8.98
CA PHE A 37 -2.12 -4.31 9.52
C PHE A 37 -3.29 -5.13 10.07
N GLY A 38 -3.23 -6.46 10.01
CA GLY A 38 -4.31 -7.33 10.48
C GLY A 38 -5.64 -7.09 9.78
N ILE A 39 -5.61 -6.63 8.52
CA ILE A 39 -6.82 -6.26 7.78
C ILE A 39 -7.58 -7.53 7.44
N LYS A 40 -8.69 -7.74 8.15
CA LYS A 40 -9.59 -8.87 7.91
C LYS A 40 -10.18 -8.79 6.51
N GLN A 41 -10.42 -9.95 5.89
CA GLN A 41 -11.05 -10.02 4.57
C GLN A 41 -12.39 -9.27 4.53
N THR A 42 -13.19 -9.37 5.60
CA THR A 42 -14.45 -8.64 5.76
C THR A 42 -14.32 -7.12 5.62
N THR A 43 -13.18 -6.55 6.05
CA THR A 43 -12.91 -5.11 5.90
C THR A 43 -12.61 -4.75 4.46
N LYS A 44 -11.93 -5.63 3.71
CA LYS A 44 -11.70 -5.43 2.27
C LYS A 44 -12.99 -5.50 1.49
N ASP A 45 -13.83 -6.47 1.81
CA ASP A 45 -15.12 -6.67 1.15
C ASP A 45 -16.03 -5.45 1.37
N ALA A 46 -16.05 -4.91 2.60
CA ALA A 46 -16.79 -3.67 2.91
C ALA A 46 -16.25 -2.44 2.15
N ILE A 47 -14.92 -2.30 2.02
CA ILE A 47 -14.31 -1.21 1.24
C ILE A 47 -14.67 -1.35 -0.25
N GLN A 48 -14.59 -2.57 -0.80
CA GLN A 48 -14.95 -2.83 -2.19
C GLN A 48 -16.42 -2.48 -2.45
N GLN A 49 -17.32 -2.86 -1.54
CA GLN A 49 -18.73 -2.53 -1.63
C GLN A 49 -18.97 -1.01 -1.65
N ILE A 50 -18.25 -0.24 -0.82
CA ILE A 50 -18.32 1.23 -0.86
C ILE A 50 -17.87 1.79 -2.22
N TYR A 51 -16.80 1.25 -2.81
CA TYR A 51 -16.36 1.68 -4.14
C TYR A 51 -17.38 1.34 -5.23
N ASP A 52 -17.96 0.14 -5.18
CA ASP A 52 -18.98 -0.29 -6.13
C ASP A 52 -20.23 0.59 -6.03
N ASP A 53 -20.64 0.96 -4.80
CA ASP A 53 -21.76 1.88 -4.55
C ASP A 53 -21.50 3.31 -5.04
N ILE A 54 -20.25 3.78 -5.05
CA ILE A 54 -19.89 5.12 -5.54
C ILE A 54 -19.89 5.18 -7.07
N ILE A 55 -19.54 4.07 -7.73
CA ILE A 55 -19.42 3.99 -9.19
C ILE A 55 -20.78 3.71 -9.85
N ALA A 56 -21.70 3.07 -9.12
CA ALA A 56 -23.07 2.76 -9.57
C ALA A 56 -23.97 4.00 -9.68
#